data_AF-A0A3L6S742-F1
#
_entry.id   AF-A0A3L6S742-F1
#
_cell.length_a   1.000
_cell.length_b   1.000
_cell.length_c   1.000
_cell.angle_alpha   90.00
_cell.angle_beta   90.00
_cell.angle_gamma   90.00
#
_symmetry.space_group_name_H-M   'P 1'
#
loop_
_entity.id
_entity.type
_entity.pdbx_description
1 polymer ?
#
loop_
_entity_poly.entity_id
_entity_poly.type
_entity_poly.pdbx_seq_one_letter_code
_entity_poly.pdbx_strand_id
1 'polypeptide(L)'
;MSEEADRRARQQRLLPVPIIPVLLFLVAPLALFLFTSPDLQLPRIRIEYGRGDAPSSAPATAERTTPQPPPPSSVPGADDSDEETRLPPPRQLTDPPYSLGTTAVSGYDARRAKWLRDNPRFPAFVAPGRPRVLVVTGSSPRRCGNADGDHVLLRAFKNKVDYCRAHGFDVFYSNAVLDAELSGFWTKLPILRALMLAHPETELLWWADSDAVFTDMLFEPPWGRYAAHNLVLPGWDEKVYVARSWLGINAGSFIIRNCQWSLDLLDAWARMGPRGPVRYEYGKLLGEALSDRPPYEADDQSALVYLLATQRGRWGGKTFLEGSYSLHGYWLDIVDRYEEMRRSRTPGAGGERWPLVTHFVGCKPCGGQYASYDAARCRRGMERALNFADDQILRLYGFEHESLNTTAVRRVRNETGGPLDAEDEEIARLLHPTFRFR
;
A
#
# COMPACT_ATOMS: atom_id res chain seq x y z
N MET A 1 13.78 51.69 49.26
CA MET A 1 15.01 51.41 50.02
C MET A 1 15.16 49.90 50.03
N SER A 2 15.76 49.35 48.95
CA SER A 2 17.15 48.83 48.85
C SER A 2 17.17 47.34 49.29
N GLU A 3 17.76 46.37 48.60
CA GLU A 3 18.54 46.23 47.36
C GLU A 3 18.50 44.71 47.04
N GLU A 4 18.09 44.32 45.83
CA GLU A 4 18.92 43.67 44.79
C GLU A 4 19.87 42.50 45.18
N ALA A 5 19.56 41.35 44.55
CA ALA A 5 20.44 40.38 43.87
C ALA A 5 21.60 39.68 44.60
N ASP A 6 21.62 38.33 44.56
CA ASP A 6 22.61 37.64 43.69
C ASP A 6 22.24 36.17 43.39
N ARG A 7 22.69 35.71 42.22
CA ARG A 7 22.50 34.41 41.57
C ARG A 7 23.51 33.37 42.07
N ARG A 8 23.11 32.09 42.15
CA ARG A 8 23.67 30.91 41.43
C ARG A 8 23.59 29.58 42.21
N ALA A 9 23.10 28.57 41.49
CA ALA A 9 23.49 27.16 41.47
C ALA A 9 23.40 26.31 42.75
N ARG A 10 22.40 25.42 42.78
CA ARG A 10 22.53 24.10 43.42
C ARG A 10 21.87 23.01 42.57
N GLN A 11 22.70 22.15 41.98
CA GLN A 11 22.31 20.86 41.40
C GLN A 11 21.52 20.04 42.44
N GLN A 12 20.26 19.72 42.16
CA GLN A 12 19.55 18.65 42.86
C GLN A 12 19.79 17.35 42.10
N ARG A 13 20.55 16.45 42.75
CA ARG A 13 20.76 15.06 42.32
C ARG A 13 19.41 14.32 42.33
N LEU A 14 19.04 13.73 41.20
CA LEU A 14 17.95 12.75 41.10
C LEU A 14 18.37 11.45 41.81
N LEU A 15 17.53 10.97 42.72
CA LEU A 15 17.64 9.68 43.40
C LEU A 15 17.42 8.52 42.41
N PRO A 16 18.10 7.37 42.56
CA PRO A 16 17.90 6.21 41.69
C PRO A 16 16.60 5.47 42.05
N VAL A 17 15.83 5.13 41.03
CA VAL A 17 14.65 4.25 41.10
C VAL A 17 15.08 2.87 41.67
N PRO A 18 14.34 2.26 42.61
CA PRO A 18 14.75 0.99 43.19
C PRO A 18 14.55 -0.15 42.18
N ILE A 19 15.64 -0.83 41.82
CA ILE A 19 15.71 -1.95 40.87
C ILE A 19 15.10 -3.26 41.43
N ILE A 20 14.80 -3.28 42.74
CA ILE A 20 14.40 -4.48 43.49
C ILE A 20 12.98 -5.00 43.16
N PRO A 21 11.95 -4.18 42.91
CA PRO A 21 10.61 -4.70 42.57
C PRO A 21 10.55 -5.35 41.18
N VAL A 22 11.35 -4.87 40.22
CA VAL A 22 11.33 -5.35 38.82
C VAL A 22 11.91 -6.77 38.71
N LEU A 23 12.98 -7.07 39.45
CA LEU A 23 13.59 -8.40 39.47
C LEU A 23 12.68 -9.46 40.11
N LEU A 24 11.97 -9.11 41.19
CA LEU A 24 11.12 -10.06 41.91
C LEU A 24 9.77 -10.33 41.22
N PHE A 25 9.17 -9.33 40.56
CA PHE A 25 7.81 -9.47 40.01
C PHE A 25 7.74 -9.79 38.50
N LEU A 26 8.81 -9.60 37.72
CA LEU A 26 8.80 -9.89 36.27
C LEU A 26 9.73 -11.03 35.85
N VAL A 27 10.90 -11.16 36.48
CA VAL A 27 11.92 -12.13 36.02
C VAL A 27 11.70 -13.50 36.64
N ALA A 28 11.35 -13.58 37.92
CA ALA A 28 11.12 -14.87 38.60
C ALA A 28 9.94 -15.68 38.03
N PRO A 29 8.76 -15.10 37.68
CA PRO A 29 7.66 -15.85 37.08
C PRO A 29 7.97 -16.33 35.66
N LEU A 30 8.70 -15.51 34.89
CA LEU A 30 9.09 -15.82 33.51
C LEU A 30 10.13 -16.96 33.45
N ALA A 31 11.09 -16.95 34.37
CA ALA A 31 12.06 -18.04 34.51
C ALA A 31 11.36 -19.34 34.93
N LEU A 32 10.42 -19.29 35.89
CA LEU A 32 9.67 -20.48 36.30
C LEU A 32 8.89 -21.09 35.12
N PHE A 33 8.21 -20.25 34.32
CA PHE A 33 7.47 -20.68 33.14
C PHE A 33 8.36 -21.36 32.08
N LEU A 34 9.56 -20.83 31.83
CA LEU A 34 10.51 -21.41 30.88
C LEU A 34 11.12 -22.75 31.36
N PHE A 35 11.23 -22.98 32.67
CA PHE A 35 11.83 -24.20 33.23
C PHE A 35 10.81 -25.30 33.57
N THR A 36 9.50 -25.01 33.64
CA THR A 36 8.46 -26.01 33.97
C THR A 36 7.63 -26.50 32.79
N SER A 37 7.83 -25.96 31.57
CA SER A 37 7.09 -26.37 30.37
C SER A 37 7.89 -27.36 29.53
N PRO A 38 7.52 -28.66 29.46
CA PRO A 38 8.35 -29.68 28.80
C PRO A 38 8.34 -29.64 27.25
N ASP A 39 7.46 -28.84 26.64
CA ASP A 39 7.16 -28.92 25.19
C ASP A 39 7.47 -27.67 24.37
N LEU A 40 8.41 -26.82 24.81
CA LEU A 40 8.90 -25.70 23.99
C LEU A 40 9.98 -26.17 22.99
N GLN A 41 9.57 -26.80 21.89
CA GLN A 41 10.42 -26.95 20.71
C GLN A 41 10.58 -25.60 20.00
N LEU A 42 11.67 -24.89 20.30
CA LEU A 42 12.10 -23.75 19.50
C LEU A 42 12.66 -24.25 18.15
N PRO A 43 12.23 -23.68 17.01
CA PRO A 43 12.70 -24.13 15.69
C PRO A 43 14.19 -23.80 15.52
N ARG A 44 15.03 -24.83 15.46
CA ARG A 44 16.43 -24.70 15.03
C ARG A 44 16.47 -24.57 13.51
N ILE A 45 16.74 -23.36 13.02
CA ILE A 45 17.07 -23.13 11.61
C ILE A 45 18.47 -23.73 11.38
N ARG A 46 18.53 -24.84 10.63
CA ARG A 46 19.78 -25.41 10.14
C ARG A 46 20.03 -24.88 8.73
N ILE A 47 21.04 -24.02 8.57
CA ILE A 47 21.49 -23.56 7.27
C ILE A 47 22.61 -24.52 6.82
N GLU A 48 22.31 -25.38 5.85
CA GLU A 48 23.31 -26.24 5.19
C GLU A 48 23.76 -25.56 3.88
N TYR A 49 25.06 -25.28 3.78
CA TYR A 49 25.69 -24.83 2.55
C TYR A 49 26.05 -26.06 1.70
N GLY A 50 25.44 -26.19 0.53
CA GLY A 50 25.80 -27.21 -0.46
C GLY A 50 27.21 -26.95 -1.00
N ARG A 51 28.14 -27.89 -0.75
CA ARG A 51 29.48 -27.92 -1.34
C ARG A 51 29.47 -28.91 -2.51
N GLY A 52 30.00 -28.48 -3.65
CA GLY A 52 29.99 -29.24 -4.91
C GLY A 52 31.02 -30.39 -5.00
N ASP A 53 30.66 -31.30 -5.91
CA ASP A 53 31.44 -32.15 -6.82
C ASP A 53 31.88 -33.60 -6.45
N ALA A 54 31.17 -34.52 -7.14
CA ALA A 54 31.64 -35.67 -7.96
C ALA A 54 31.93 -37.05 -7.29
N PRO A 55 32.07 -38.14 -8.08
CA PRO A 55 30.98 -39.04 -8.49
C PRO A 55 31.16 -40.48 -7.96
N SER A 56 30.08 -41.25 -7.81
CA SER A 56 30.18 -42.69 -7.49
C SER A 56 29.18 -43.55 -8.26
N SER A 57 29.72 -44.63 -8.81
CA SER A 57 29.14 -45.61 -9.72
C SER A 57 28.38 -46.74 -9.01
N ALA A 58 27.15 -47.01 -9.49
CA ALA A 58 26.39 -48.29 -9.57
C ALA A 58 26.08 -49.10 -8.28
N PRO A 59 25.12 -50.08 -8.28
CA PRO A 59 24.16 -50.49 -9.32
C PRO A 59 22.68 -50.49 -8.85
N ALA A 60 21.78 -50.74 -9.81
CA ALA A 60 20.34 -50.92 -9.63
C ALA A 60 19.98 -52.25 -8.94
N THR A 61 19.05 -52.22 -7.98
CA THR A 61 17.85 -53.10 -7.84
C THR A 61 17.29 -53.00 -6.42
N ALA A 62 16.02 -52.62 -6.30
CA ALA A 62 15.02 -53.15 -5.36
C ALA A 62 13.83 -52.19 -5.34
N GLU A 63 12.71 -52.62 -5.94
CA GLU A 63 11.40 -52.02 -5.71
C GLU A 63 11.11 -52.01 -4.20
N ARG A 64 11.00 -50.81 -3.63
CA ARG A 64 10.45 -50.60 -2.29
C ARG A 64 9.30 -49.63 -2.43
N THR A 65 8.10 -50.17 -2.38
CA THR A 65 6.82 -49.46 -2.35
C THR A 65 6.80 -48.51 -1.14
N THR A 66 6.93 -47.22 -1.38
CA THR A 66 6.68 -46.17 -0.38
C THR A 66 5.17 -45.95 -0.26
N PRO A 67 4.59 -45.86 0.95
CA PRO A 67 3.19 -45.51 1.11
C PRO A 67 2.98 -44.07 0.63
N GLN A 68 2.01 -43.86 -0.26
CA GLN A 68 1.60 -42.52 -0.70
C GLN A 68 1.19 -41.68 0.52
N PRO A 69 1.57 -40.38 0.57
CA PRO A 69 0.95 -39.47 1.52
C PRO A 69 -0.56 -39.44 1.24
N PRO A 70 -1.42 -39.37 2.29
CA PRO A 70 -2.85 -39.26 2.08
C PRO A 70 -3.15 -38.05 1.19
N PRO A 71 -4.17 -38.14 0.31
CA PRO A 71 -4.56 -36.99 -0.50
C PRO A 71 -4.84 -35.81 0.44
N PRO A 72 -4.51 -34.56 0.05
CA PRO A 72 -4.87 -33.41 0.85
C PRO A 72 -6.37 -33.48 1.10
N SER A 73 -6.72 -33.64 2.37
CA SER A 73 -8.09 -33.54 2.85
C SER A 73 -8.67 -32.28 2.23
N SER A 74 -9.72 -32.43 1.44
CA SER A 74 -10.55 -31.33 0.97
C SER A 74 -10.99 -30.56 2.21
N VAL A 75 -10.28 -29.48 2.51
CA VAL A 75 -10.75 -28.48 3.47
C VAL A 75 -12.10 -28.06 2.90
N PRO A 76 -13.22 -28.25 3.63
CA PRO A 76 -14.49 -27.71 3.19
C PRO A 76 -14.25 -26.24 2.88
N GLY A 77 -14.63 -25.82 1.67
CA GLY A 77 -14.55 -24.41 1.30
C GLY A 77 -15.12 -23.60 2.45
N ALA A 78 -14.42 -22.51 2.83
CA ALA A 78 -15.02 -21.52 3.70
C ALA A 78 -16.34 -21.15 3.04
N ASP A 79 -17.42 -21.62 3.66
CA ASP A 79 -18.77 -21.48 3.17
C ASP A 79 -19.06 -19.98 3.15
N ASP A 80 -19.13 -19.37 1.96
CA ASP A 80 -19.50 -17.95 1.81
C ASP A 80 -20.89 -17.69 2.44
N SER A 81 -21.68 -18.75 2.65
CA SER A 81 -23.01 -18.72 3.25
C SER A 81 -23.03 -18.44 4.77
N ASP A 82 -22.00 -18.83 5.53
CA ASP A 82 -21.95 -18.67 6.99
C ASP A 82 -21.67 -17.22 7.45
N GLU A 83 -21.14 -16.37 6.55
CA GLU A 83 -20.83 -14.97 6.86
C GLU A 83 -21.85 -14.00 6.27
N GLU A 84 -22.54 -14.37 5.19
CA GLU A 84 -23.73 -13.62 4.74
C GLU A 84 -24.81 -13.59 5.84
N THR A 85 -24.84 -14.60 6.71
CA THR A 85 -25.68 -14.66 7.92
C THR A 85 -25.27 -13.70 9.04
N ARG A 86 -24.07 -13.11 9.02
CA ARG A 86 -23.53 -12.23 10.09
C ARG A 86 -23.43 -10.75 9.72
N LEU A 87 -23.55 -10.40 8.45
CA LEU A 87 -23.51 -9.01 8.02
C LEU A 87 -24.83 -8.29 8.38
N PRO A 88 -24.79 -7.01 8.81
CA PRO A 88 -26.01 -6.25 9.04
C PRO A 88 -26.84 -6.18 7.76
N PRO A 89 -28.18 -6.15 7.84
CA PRO A 89 -29.03 -6.13 6.66
C PRO A 89 -28.63 -4.98 5.72
N PRO A 90 -28.67 -5.20 4.39
CA PRO A 90 -28.30 -4.16 3.43
C PRO A 90 -29.21 -2.94 3.56
N ARG A 91 -28.61 -1.76 3.34
CA ARG A 91 -29.31 -0.48 3.42
C ARG A 91 -30.42 -0.38 2.38
N GLN A 92 -31.60 0.01 2.81
CA GLN A 92 -32.76 0.24 1.96
C GLN A 92 -32.79 1.69 1.47
N LEU A 93 -33.47 1.93 0.35
CA LEU A 93 -33.62 3.28 -0.22
C LEU A 93 -34.43 4.23 0.68
N THR A 94 -35.23 3.67 1.59
CA THR A 94 -36.03 4.42 2.57
C THR A 94 -35.23 4.82 3.81
N ASP A 95 -34.03 4.26 3.99
CA ASP A 95 -33.19 4.58 5.14
C ASP A 95 -32.57 5.98 4.99
N PRO A 96 -32.19 6.64 6.09
CA PRO A 96 -31.43 7.88 6.02
C PRO A 96 -30.14 7.72 5.19
N PRO A 97 -29.64 8.79 4.54
CA PRO A 97 -28.38 8.73 3.79
C PRO A 97 -27.22 8.26 4.67
N TYR A 98 -26.36 7.40 4.13
CA TYR A 98 -25.16 6.91 4.81
C TYR A 98 -24.17 8.05 5.14
N SER A 99 -23.42 7.89 6.23
CA SER A 99 -22.35 8.78 6.69
C SER A 99 -21.17 7.95 7.22
N LEU A 100 -19.93 8.29 6.85
CA LEU A 100 -18.70 7.58 7.31
C LEU A 100 -18.39 7.76 8.80
N GLY A 101 -19.18 8.57 9.51
CA GLY A 101 -19.06 8.77 10.94
C GLY A 101 -20.39 9.17 11.56
N THR A 102 -20.51 8.93 12.86
CA THR A 102 -21.70 9.28 13.65
C THR A 102 -21.86 10.78 13.86
N THR A 103 -20.78 11.55 13.70
CA THR A 103 -20.78 13.01 13.84
C THR A 103 -19.99 13.65 12.69
N ALA A 104 -20.57 14.71 12.13
CA ALA A 104 -19.90 15.53 11.13
C ALA A 104 -18.67 16.19 11.77
N VAL A 105 -17.51 16.02 11.14
CA VAL A 105 -16.27 16.65 11.60
C VAL A 105 -16.23 18.04 10.98
N SER A 106 -16.37 19.10 11.78
CA SER A 106 -16.31 20.49 11.31
C SER A 106 -15.15 21.25 11.95
N GLY A 107 -14.48 22.17 11.25
CA GLY A 107 -13.33 22.91 11.79
C GLY A 107 -12.07 22.06 11.99
N TYR A 108 -11.92 20.98 11.23
CA TYR A 108 -10.79 20.07 11.32
C TYR A 108 -9.46 20.76 11.06
N ASP A 109 -9.37 21.63 10.05
CA ASP A 109 -8.12 22.34 9.71
C ASP A 109 -7.59 23.17 10.89
N ALA A 110 -8.47 23.87 11.61
CA ALA A 110 -8.10 24.65 12.78
C ALA A 110 -7.60 23.74 13.92
N ARG A 111 -8.24 22.59 14.14
CA ARG A 111 -7.81 21.60 15.14
C ARG A 111 -6.47 20.97 14.77
N ARG A 112 -6.29 20.57 13.50
CA ARG A 112 -5.04 20.01 12.99
C ARG A 112 -3.90 21.01 13.08
N ALA A 113 -4.14 22.27 12.70
CA ALA A 113 -3.15 23.35 12.83
C ALA A 113 -2.77 23.61 14.30
N LYS A 114 -3.73 23.56 15.23
CA LYS A 114 -3.44 23.65 16.67
C LYS A 114 -2.59 22.46 17.13
N TRP A 115 -2.97 21.24 16.76
CA TRP A 115 -2.23 20.04 17.13
C TRP A 115 -0.79 20.07 16.62
N LEU A 116 -0.55 20.50 15.37
CA LEU A 116 0.79 20.61 14.80
C LEU A 116 1.67 21.63 15.54
N ARG A 117 1.10 22.77 15.96
CA ARG A 117 1.82 23.76 16.78
C ARG A 117 2.19 23.21 18.16
N ASP A 118 1.29 22.44 18.77
CA ASP A 118 1.49 21.86 20.10
C ASP A 118 2.43 20.64 20.05
N ASN A 119 2.65 20.04 18.87
CA ASN A 119 3.43 18.81 18.68
C ASN A 119 4.55 18.97 17.63
N PRO A 120 5.54 19.86 17.84
CA PRO A 120 6.56 20.19 16.84
C PRO A 120 7.50 19.02 16.46
N ARG A 121 7.51 17.93 17.25
CA ARG A 121 8.26 16.70 16.93
C ARG A 121 7.64 15.88 15.80
N PHE A 122 6.39 16.17 15.43
CA PHE A 122 5.64 15.48 14.38
C PHE A 122 5.23 16.48 13.28
N PRO A 123 6.20 16.99 12.49
CA PRO A 123 5.90 17.98 11.47
C PRO A 123 5.16 17.35 10.28
N ALA A 124 4.25 18.14 9.69
CA ALA A 124 3.55 17.80 8.46
C ALA A 124 4.43 17.81 7.20
N PHE A 125 5.60 18.45 7.29
CA PHE A 125 6.61 18.49 6.22
C PHE A 125 7.95 18.04 6.80
N VAL A 126 8.56 17.04 6.17
CA VAL A 126 9.84 16.46 6.62
C VAL A 126 11.04 17.26 6.11
N ALA A 127 10.85 18.07 5.06
CA ALA A 127 11.81 19.04 4.54
C ALA A 127 11.05 20.19 3.84
N PRO A 128 11.69 21.33 3.51
CA PRO A 128 11.04 22.39 2.75
C PRO A 128 10.39 21.88 1.46
N GLY A 129 9.07 22.04 1.34
CA GLY A 129 8.30 21.58 0.18
C GLY A 129 8.06 20.06 0.09
N ARG A 130 8.58 19.27 1.05
CA ARG A 130 8.43 17.81 1.07
C ARG A 130 7.46 17.36 2.17
N PRO A 131 6.23 16.97 1.83
CA PRO A 131 5.21 16.59 2.80
C PRO A 131 5.54 15.26 3.48
N ARG A 132 5.01 15.04 4.68
CA ARG A 132 4.93 13.70 5.28
C ARG A 132 3.82 12.93 4.56
N VAL A 133 4.19 11.77 4.01
CA VAL A 133 3.30 10.91 3.20
C VAL A 133 3.07 9.59 3.91
N LEU A 134 1.81 9.19 4.01
CA LEU A 134 1.39 7.85 4.43
C LEU A 134 0.83 7.09 3.24
N VAL A 135 1.55 6.08 2.75
CA VAL A 135 1.05 5.18 1.71
C VAL A 135 0.12 4.15 2.37
N VAL A 136 -1.12 4.08 1.90
CA VAL A 136 -2.16 3.22 2.44
C VAL A 136 -2.53 2.17 1.39
N THR A 137 -2.53 0.91 1.79
CA THR A 137 -2.97 -0.20 0.96
C THR A 137 -3.73 -1.21 1.81
N GLY A 138 -4.32 -2.22 1.19
CA GLY A 138 -4.97 -3.29 1.93
C GLY A 138 -5.52 -4.41 1.05
N SER A 139 -5.91 -5.48 1.72
CA SER A 139 -6.61 -6.62 1.13
C SER A 139 -7.72 -7.11 2.04
N SER A 140 -8.51 -8.06 1.55
CA SER A 140 -9.46 -8.79 2.40
C SER A 140 -8.75 -9.44 3.60
N PRO A 141 -9.38 -9.50 4.79
CA PRO A 141 -8.93 -10.36 5.90
C PRO A 141 -8.99 -11.84 5.55
N ARG A 142 -9.86 -12.22 4.60
CA ARG A 142 -10.04 -13.62 4.21
C ARG A 142 -8.89 -14.05 3.31
N ARG A 143 -8.52 -15.33 3.44
CA ARG A 143 -7.61 -15.99 2.50
C ARG A 143 -8.17 -15.88 1.09
N CYS A 144 -7.26 -15.76 0.14
CA CYS A 144 -7.64 -15.73 -1.26
C CYS A 144 -8.24 -17.08 -1.69
N GLY A 145 -9.19 -17.05 -2.62
CA GLY A 145 -9.85 -18.28 -3.09
C GLY A 145 -8.89 -19.23 -3.84
N ASN A 146 -7.71 -18.73 -4.21
CA ASN A 146 -6.63 -19.50 -4.81
C ASN A 146 -5.34 -19.33 -3.96
N ALA A 147 -4.52 -20.39 -3.89
CA ALA A 147 -3.33 -20.43 -3.04
C ALA A 147 -2.24 -19.42 -3.44
N ASP A 148 -2.19 -19.03 -4.71
CA ASP A 148 -1.16 -18.10 -5.22
C ASP A 148 -1.48 -16.64 -4.90
N GLY A 149 -2.77 -16.30 -4.72
CA GLY A 149 -3.24 -14.93 -4.56
C GLY A 149 -2.65 -14.25 -3.33
N ASP A 150 -2.64 -14.95 -2.19
CA ASP A 150 -2.02 -14.47 -0.96
C ASP A 150 -0.51 -14.25 -1.13
N HIS A 151 0.17 -15.11 -1.91
CA HIS A 151 1.59 -14.95 -2.21
C HIS A 151 1.86 -13.69 -3.06
N VAL A 152 1.04 -13.45 -4.08
CA VAL A 152 1.13 -12.22 -4.89
C VAL A 152 0.86 -10.97 -4.06
N LEU A 153 -0.14 -11.00 -3.16
CA LEU A 153 -0.43 -9.90 -2.25
C LEU A 153 0.75 -9.61 -1.31
N LEU A 154 1.38 -10.64 -0.76
CA LEU A 154 2.58 -10.49 0.07
C LEU A 154 3.71 -9.81 -0.71
N ARG A 155 3.98 -10.26 -1.94
CA ARG A 155 5.02 -9.66 -2.79
C ARG A 155 4.68 -8.21 -3.17
N ALA A 156 3.42 -7.93 -3.47
CA ALA A 156 2.96 -6.57 -3.75
C ALA A 156 3.07 -5.65 -2.51
N PHE A 157 2.86 -6.17 -1.31
CA PHE A 157 3.11 -5.41 -0.10
C PHE A 157 4.61 -5.16 0.13
N LYS A 158 5.47 -6.18 -0.04
CA LYS A 158 6.93 -5.99 0.00
C LYS A 158 7.38 -4.88 -0.95
N ASN A 159 6.88 -4.88 -2.19
CA ASN A 159 7.17 -3.84 -3.17
C ASN A 159 6.88 -2.42 -2.63
N LYS A 160 5.70 -2.23 -2.01
CA LYS A 160 5.33 -0.94 -1.40
C LYS A 160 6.22 -0.60 -0.20
N VAL A 161 6.58 -1.57 0.63
CA VAL A 161 7.53 -1.38 1.75
C VAL A 161 8.89 -0.92 1.24
N ASP A 162 9.40 -1.54 0.17
CA ASP A 162 10.68 -1.17 -0.43
C ASP A 162 10.67 0.26 -0.99
N TYR A 163 9.62 0.63 -1.73
CA TYR A 163 9.43 1.99 -2.23
C TYR A 163 9.32 3.00 -1.07
N CYS A 164 8.47 2.74 -0.07
CA CYS A 164 8.32 3.64 1.08
C CYS A 164 9.63 3.80 1.87
N ARG A 165 10.40 2.72 2.04
CA ARG A 165 11.72 2.78 2.69
C ARG A 165 12.71 3.63 1.91
N ALA A 166 12.77 3.46 0.59
CA ALA A 166 13.65 4.25 -0.28
C ALA A 166 13.32 5.75 -0.24
N HIS A 167 12.04 6.11 -0.14
CA HIS A 167 11.59 7.50 -0.16
C HIS A 167 11.36 8.11 1.24
N GLY A 168 11.47 7.32 2.31
CA GLY A 168 11.17 7.80 3.67
C GLY A 168 9.70 8.13 3.89
N PHE A 169 8.80 7.37 3.27
CA PHE A 169 7.36 7.44 3.50
C PHE A 169 6.92 6.44 4.56
N ASP A 170 5.85 6.76 5.27
CA ASP A 170 5.17 5.83 6.16
C ASP A 170 4.29 4.89 5.31
N VAL A 171 4.06 3.65 5.78
CA VAL A 171 3.18 2.68 5.10
C VAL A 171 2.19 2.07 6.09
N PHE A 172 0.93 1.98 5.68
CA PHE A 172 -0.15 1.32 6.43
C PHE A 172 -0.81 0.24 5.56
N TYR A 173 -0.91 -0.97 6.10
CA TYR A 173 -1.61 -2.08 5.47
C TYR A 173 -2.88 -2.41 6.26
N SER A 174 -4.04 -2.24 5.65
CA SER A 174 -5.30 -2.70 6.23
C SER A 174 -5.62 -4.11 5.78
N ASN A 175 -5.86 -4.99 6.75
CA ASN A 175 -6.52 -6.27 6.54
C ASN A 175 -7.87 -6.34 7.29
N ALA A 176 -8.45 -5.19 7.65
CA ALA A 176 -9.68 -5.11 8.43
C ALA A 176 -10.82 -4.48 7.64
N VAL A 177 -12.04 -4.96 7.89
CA VAL A 177 -13.28 -4.32 7.41
C VAL A 177 -13.78 -3.40 8.53
N LEU A 178 -13.61 -2.09 8.35
CA LEU A 178 -13.99 -1.09 9.36
C LEU A 178 -15.49 -0.78 9.33
N ASP A 179 -16.14 -1.00 8.20
CA ASP A 179 -17.57 -0.75 7.99
C ASP A 179 -18.14 -1.84 7.08
N ALA A 180 -19.15 -2.56 7.58
CA ALA A 180 -19.77 -3.68 6.88
C ALA A 180 -20.69 -3.24 5.72
N GLU A 181 -21.13 -1.99 5.68
CA GLU A 181 -21.90 -1.43 4.55
C GLU A 181 -20.98 -1.09 3.36
N LEU A 182 -19.74 -0.68 3.63
CA LEU A 182 -18.74 -0.28 2.63
C LEU A 182 -17.75 -1.42 2.31
N SER A 183 -18.29 -2.50 1.73
CA SER A 183 -17.51 -3.67 1.30
C SER A 183 -16.76 -3.49 -0.03
N GLY A 184 -15.79 -4.37 -0.28
CA GLY A 184 -15.07 -4.43 -1.56
C GLY A 184 -14.21 -3.19 -1.79
N PHE A 185 -14.25 -2.63 -2.99
CA PHE A 185 -13.44 -1.45 -3.35
C PHE A 185 -13.81 -0.19 -2.54
N TRP A 186 -14.98 -0.17 -1.90
CA TRP A 186 -15.44 0.94 -1.04
C TRP A 186 -14.74 1.02 0.33
N THR A 187 -14.10 -0.07 0.78
CA THR A 187 -13.47 -0.15 2.12
C THR A 187 -12.38 0.91 2.34
N LYS A 188 -11.79 1.42 1.25
CA LYS A 188 -10.75 2.45 1.29
C LYS A 188 -11.23 3.76 1.94
N LEU A 189 -12.50 4.13 1.78
CA LEU A 189 -13.05 5.38 2.30
C LEU A 189 -13.06 5.43 3.85
N PRO A 190 -13.63 4.45 4.58
CA PRO A 190 -13.59 4.47 6.04
C PRO A 190 -12.16 4.34 6.58
N ILE A 191 -11.27 3.59 5.91
CA ILE A 191 -9.84 3.50 6.28
C ILE A 191 -9.17 4.87 6.16
N LEU A 192 -9.30 5.55 5.02
CA LEU A 192 -8.71 6.86 4.80
C LEU A 192 -9.21 7.89 5.81
N ARG A 193 -10.52 7.89 6.10
CA ARG A 193 -11.10 8.78 7.11
C ARG A 193 -10.52 8.52 8.50
N ALA A 194 -10.44 7.25 8.91
CA ALA A 194 -9.88 6.88 10.21
C ALA A 194 -8.40 7.32 10.33
N LEU A 195 -7.60 7.07 9.30
CA LEU A 195 -6.19 7.44 9.27
C LEU A 195 -5.98 8.95 9.24
N MET A 196 -6.79 9.71 8.49
CA MET A 196 -6.75 11.18 8.50
C MET A 196 -6.91 11.73 9.93
N LEU A 197 -7.92 11.24 10.65
CA LEU A 197 -8.22 11.71 12.01
C LEU A 197 -7.22 11.22 13.06
N ALA A 198 -6.64 10.03 12.87
CA ALA A 198 -5.66 9.45 13.78
C ALA A 198 -4.24 10.01 13.60
N HIS A 199 -3.91 10.48 12.40
CA HIS A 199 -2.57 10.96 12.03
C HIS A 199 -2.58 12.43 11.58
N PRO A 200 -2.84 13.40 12.48
CA PRO A 200 -2.82 14.83 12.15
C PRO A 200 -1.46 15.32 11.64
N GLU A 201 -0.37 14.63 11.93
CA GLU A 201 0.96 14.87 11.38
C GLU A 201 1.08 14.53 9.90
N THR A 202 0.28 13.61 9.36
CA THR A 202 0.34 13.23 7.95
C THR A 202 -0.26 14.35 7.11
N GLU A 203 0.48 14.83 6.11
CA GLU A 203 0.00 15.87 5.19
C GLU A 203 -0.73 15.27 4.00
N LEU A 204 -0.20 14.18 3.45
CA LEU A 204 -0.77 13.48 2.30
C LEU A 204 -0.93 11.99 2.62
N LEU A 205 -2.10 11.45 2.33
CA LEU A 205 -2.34 10.01 2.27
C LEU A 205 -2.31 9.59 0.81
N TRP A 206 -1.55 8.54 0.48
CA TRP A 206 -1.50 7.97 -0.86
C TRP A 206 -2.13 6.58 -0.82
N TRP A 207 -3.37 6.48 -1.31
CA TRP A 207 -4.00 5.18 -1.49
C TRP A 207 -3.39 4.47 -2.70
N ALA A 208 -2.96 3.23 -2.53
CA ALA A 208 -2.50 2.35 -3.60
C ALA A 208 -3.15 0.97 -3.45
N ASP A 209 -3.91 0.54 -4.45
CA ASP A 209 -4.57 -0.77 -4.50
C ASP A 209 -3.53 -1.89 -4.34
N SER A 210 -3.99 -3.05 -3.86
CA SER A 210 -3.10 -4.20 -3.63
C SER A 210 -2.53 -4.77 -4.94
N ASP A 211 -3.21 -4.59 -6.07
CA ASP A 211 -2.78 -4.95 -7.42
C ASP A 211 -2.09 -3.80 -8.18
N ALA A 212 -1.79 -2.69 -7.51
CA ALA A 212 -0.88 -1.65 -7.99
C ALA A 212 0.57 -1.90 -7.52
N VAL A 213 1.52 -1.93 -8.45
CA VAL A 213 2.94 -2.19 -8.19
C VAL A 213 3.76 -0.96 -8.54
N PHE A 214 4.62 -0.50 -7.62
CA PHE A 214 5.61 0.53 -7.90
C PHE A 214 6.71 -0.08 -8.77
N THR A 215 6.88 0.44 -9.98
CA THR A 215 7.83 -0.06 -10.97
C THR A 215 8.97 0.92 -11.27
N ASP A 216 8.87 2.18 -10.85
CA ASP A 216 9.99 3.13 -10.78
C ASP A 216 10.36 3.37 -9.32
N MET A 217 11.43 2.74 -8.84
CA MET A 217 11.85 2.87 -7.44
C MET A 217 12.57 4.19 -7.16
N LEU A 218 13.02 4.92 -8.18
CA LEU A 218 13.74 6.20 -8.04
C LEU A 218 12.84 7.42 -8.13
N PHE A 219 11.70 7.30 -8.80
CA PHE A 219 10.81 8.44 -9.00
C PHE A 219 10.10 8.87 -7.72
N GLU A 220 10.31 10.13 -7.31
CA GLU A 220 9.55 10.78 -6.25
C GLU A 220 8.52 11.76 -6.89
N PRO A 221 7.23 11.71 -6.49
CA PRO A 221 6.22 12.64 -7.01
C PRO A 221 6.60 14.12 -6.83
N PRO A 222 6.27 15.00 -7.80
CA PRO A 222 6.65 16.41 -7.77
C PRO A 222 5.74 17.22 -6.82
N TRP A 223 5.91 17.06 -5.50
CA TRP A 223 5.02 17.59 -4.47
C TRP A 223 4.67 19.09 -4.61
N GLY A 224 5.63 19.91 -5.07
CA GLY A 224 5.42 21.33 -5.32
C GLY A 224 4.29 21.62 -6.30
N ARG A 225 4.08 20.76 -7.31
CA ARG A 225 2.99 20.87 -8.29
C ARG A 225 1.60 20.72 -7.64
N TYR A 226 1.53 20.00 -6.53
CA TYR A 226 0.27 19.69 -5.84
C TYR A 226 -0.03 20.61 -4.67
N ALA A 227 0.81 21.61 -4.40
CA ALA A 227 0.70 22.47 -3.22
C ALA A 227 -0.67 23.15 -3.07
N ALA A 228 -1.30 23.55 -4.18
CA ALA A 228 -2.62 24.21 -4.18
C ALA A 228 -3.82 23.25 -4.16
N HIS A 229 -3.57 21.94 -4.29
CA HIS A 229 -4.59 20.90 -4.48
C HIS A 229 -4.70 20.00 -3.25
N ASN A 230 -5.86 19.37 -3.10
CA ASN A 230 -6.17 18.45 -2.01
C ASN A 230 -6.37 17.02 -2.49
N LEU A 231 -6.62 16.82 -3.78
CA LEU A 231 -6.77 15.51 -4.41
C LEU A 231 -5.93 15.48 -5.67
N VAL A 232 -5.15 14.43 -5.87
CA VAL A 232 -4.38 14.17 -7.09
C VAL A 232 -4.79 12.80 -7.61
N LEU A 233 -5.33 12.77 -8.83
CA LEU A 233 -5.80 11.56 -9.49
C LEU A 233 -5.09 11.42 -10.84
N PRO A 234 -4.74 10.21 -11.27
CA PRO A 234 -4.39 9.98 -12.66
C PRO A 234 -5.63 10.28 -13.53
N GLY A 235 -5.49 11.09 -14.58
CA GLY A 235 -6.61 11.41 -15.47
C GLY A 235 -6.41 12.66 -16.33
N TRP A 236 -7.46 13.02 -17.09
CA TRP A 236 -7.47 14.20 -17.99
C TRP A 236 -8.79 14.97 -17.89
N ASP A 237 -8.71 16.31 -17.89
CA ASP A 237 -9.88 17.20 -17.81
C ASP A 237 -10.93 16.90 -18.88
N GLU A 238 -10.50 16.66 -20.13
CA GLU A 238 -11.40 16.36 -21.25
C GLU A 238 -12.15 15.05 -21.01
N LYS A 239 -11.51 14.05 -20.40
CA LYS A 239 -12.15 12.76 -20.13
C LYS A 239 -13.15 12.84 -18.98
N VAL A 240 -12.83 13.61 -17.92
CA VAL A 240 -13.68 13.73 -16.73
C VAL A 240 -14.83 14.72 -16.95
N TYR A 241 -14.53 15.93 -17.40
CA TYR A 241 -15.50 17.04 -17.39
C TYR A 241 -16.25 17.21 -18.71
N VAL A 242 -15.67 16.78 -19.84
CA VAL A 242 -16.31 16.88 -21.16
C VAL A 242 -16.94 15.55 -21.54
N ALA A 243 -16.14 14.49 -21.69
CA ALA A 243 -16.63 13.18 -22.09
C ALA A 243 -17.42 12.47 -20.98
N ARG A 244 -17.17 12.82 -19.71
CA ARG A 244 -17.73 12.14 -18.52
C ARG A 244 -17.49 10.64 -18.55
N SER A 245 -16.30 10.23 -19.00
CA SER A 245 -15.93 8.82 -19.06
C SER A 245 -15.67 8.28 -17.67
N TRP A 246 -16.23 7.10 -17.34
CA TRP A 246 -15.94 6.41 -16.08
C TRP A 246 -14.47 6.01 -15.92
N LEU A 247 -13.73 5.94 -17.02
CA LEU A 247 -12.27 5.73 -17.07
C LEU A 247 -11.48 7.04 -17.17
N GLY A 248 -12.13 8.20 -17.00
CA GLY A 248 -11.47 9.50 -17.04
C GLY A 248 -10.49 9.73 -15.88
N ILE A 249 -10.62 8.94 -14.81
CA ILE A 249 -9.63 8.80 -13.74
C ILE A 249 -9.37 7.33 -13.42
N ASN A 250 -8.35 7.06 -12.60
CA ASN A 250 -8.23 5.80 -11.86
C ASN A 250 -8.23 6.03 -10.35
N ALA A 251 -9.09 5.32 -9.60
CA ALA A 251 -9.20 5.44 -8.14
C ALA A 251 -8.39 4.38 -7.36
N GLY A 252 -7.50 3.65 -8.04
CA GLY A 252 -6.64 2.66 -7.42
C GLY A 252 -5.24 3.15 -7.06
N SER A 253 -4.86 4.34 -7.50
CA SER A 253 -3.65 5.03 -7.02
C SER A 253 -3.89 6.53 -7.03
N PHE A 254 -4.04 7.14 -5.85
CA PHE A 254 -4.33 8.57 -5.73
C PHE A 254 -3.82 9.15 -4.42
N ILE A 255 -3.60 10.46 -4.42
CA ILE A 255 -3.08 11.20 -3.27
C ILE A 255 -4.16 12.15 -2.77
N ILE A 256 -4.40 12.17 -1.45
CA ILE A 256 -5.40 13.02 -0.81
C ILE A 256 -4.82 13.71 0.42
N ARG A 257 -5.03 15.03 0.55
CA ARG A 257 -4.52 15.86 1.63
C ARG A 257 -5.31 15.65 2.92
N ASN A 258 -4.63 15.62 4.06
CA ASN A 258 -5.28 15.56 5.36
C ASN A 258 -5.85 16.94 5.76
N CYS A 259 -7.09 17.21 5.34
CA CYS A 259 -7.77 18.49 5.56
C CYS A 259 -9.29 18.33 5.60
N GLN A 260 -10.00 19.38 6.04
CA GLN A 260 -11.46 19.41 6.13
C GLN A 260 -12.12 19.08 4.78
N TRP A 261 -11.61 19.68 3.69
CA TRP A 261 -12.14 19.46 2.34
C TRP A 261 -12.14 17.97 1.96
N SER A 262 -11.09 17.23 2.35
CA SER A 262 -10.97 15.80 2.05
C SER A 262 -11.94 14.96 2.87
N LEU A 263 -12.16 15.31 4.14
CA LEU A 263 -13.21 14.67 4.96
C LEU A 263 -14.60 14.89 4.35
N ASP A 264 -14.89 16.12 3.90
CA ASP A 264 -16.15 16.45 3.24
C ASP A 264 -16.33 15.70 1.91
N LEU A 265 -15.24 15.50 1.17
CA LEU A 265 -15.25 14.71 -0.06
C LEU A 265 -15.53 13.23 0.24
N LEU A 266 -14.84 12.64 1.22
CA LEU A 266 -15.04 11.25 1.62
C LEU A 266 -16.50 11.01 2.04
N ASP A 267 -17.10 11.93 2.82
CA ASP A 267 -18.50 11.84 3.22
C ASP A 267 -19.46 11.93 2.02
N ALA A 268 -19.18 12.77 1.02
CA ALA A 268 -19.99 12.85 -0.20
C ALA A 268 -19.84 11.59 -1.07
N TRP A 269 -18.62 11.06 -1.16
CA TRP A 269 -18.27 9.90 -1.97
C TRP A 269 -18.88 8.63 -1.42
N ALA A 270 -18.84 8.44 -0.10
CA ALA A 270 -19.31 7.22 0.55
C ALA A 270 -20.82 6.98 0.43
N ARG A 271 -21.63 8.00 0.11
CA ARG A 271 -23.10 7.87 0.00
C ARG A 271 -23.54 6.84 -1.04
N MET A 272 -22.72 6.60 -2.05
CA MET A 272 -23.02 5.68 -3.16
C MET A 272 -22.50 4.25 -2.90
N GLY A 273 -21.77 4.05 -1.79
CA GLY A 273 -21.11 2.79 -1.47
C GLY A 273 -21.88 1.74 -0.67
N PRO A 274 -22.95 2.04 0.12
CA PRO A 274 -23.61 1.02 0.95
C PRO A 274 -24.15 -0.15 0.13
N ARG A 275 -23.70 -1.37 0.44
CA ARG A 275 -24.08 -2.60 -0.27
C ARG A 275 -25.60 -2.81 -0.34
N GLY A 276 -26.04 -3.51 -1.38
CA GLY A 276 -27.45 -3.83 -1.60
C GLY A 276 -28.19 -2.76 -2.43
N PRO A 277 -29.50 -2.54 -2.20
CA PRO A 277 -30.34 -1.71 -3.07
C PRO A 277 -29.76 -0.33 -3.37
N VAL A 278 -29.18 0.35 -2.37
CA VAL A 278 -28.55 1.67 -2.54
C VAL A 278 -27.44 1.65 -3.59
N ARG A 279 -26.46 0.74 -3.46
CA ARG A 279 -25.35 0.63 -4.43
C ARG A 279 -25.83 0.26 -5.82
N TYR A 280 -26.87 -0.56 -5.94
CA TYR A 280 -27.44 -0.93 -7.24
C TYR A 280 -28.14 0.25 -7.93
N GLU A 281 -28.96 1.02 -7.20
CA GLU A 281 -29.63 2.19 -7.78
C GLU A 281 -28.62 3.29 -8.16
N TYR A 282 -27.61 3.54 -7.33
CA TYR A 282 -26.51 4.42 -7.75
C TYR A 282 -25.75 3.86 -8.95
N GLY A 283 -25.59 2.54 -9.08
CA GLY A 283 -25.01 1.90 -10.26
C GLY A 283 -25.77 2.24 -11.54
N LYS A 284 -27.12 2.24 -11.50
CA LYS A 284 -27.96 2.67 -12.63
C LYS A 284 -27.75 4.15 -12.94
N LEU A 285 -27.81 5.02 -11.92
CA LEU A 285 -27.57 6.46 -12.08
C LEU A 285 -26.21 6.76 -12.72
N LEU A 286 -25.15 6.06 -12.28
CA LEU A 286 -23.81 6.21 -12.82
C LEU A 286 -23.71 5.71 -14.27
N GLY A 287 -24.42 4.63 -14.61
CA GLY A 287 -24.51 4.12 -15.98
C GLY A 287 -25.23 5.08 -16.94
N GLU A 288 -26.22 5.83 -16.44
CA GLU A 288 -26.91 6.87 -17.22
C GLU A 288 -26.07 8.15 -17.37
N ALA A 289 -25.30 8.50 -16.33
CA ALA A 289 -24.59 9.77 -16.26
C ALA A 289 -23.18 9.74 -16.90
N LEU A 290 -22.54 8.58 -16.98
CA LEU A 290 -21.15 8.42 -17.41
C LEU A 290 -21.05 7.65 -18.73
N SER A 291 -20.17 8.11 -19.62
CA SER A 291 -19.97 7.46 -20.91
C SER A 291 -19.31 6.09 -20.76
N ASP A 292 -19.76 5.13 -21.57
CA ASP A 292 -19.14 3.81 -21.76
C ASP A 292 -19.01 2.96 -20.48
N ARG A 293 -19.79 3.28 -19.44
CA ARG A 293 -19.81 2.53 -18.18
C ARG A 293 -20.73 1.30 -18.30
N PRO A 294 -20.23 0.07 -18.10
CA PRO A 294 -21.06 -1.13 -18.13
C PRO A 294 -22.13 -1.14 -17.01
N PRO A 295 -23.24 -1.87 -17.19
CA PRO A 295 -24.33 -1.93 -16.21
C PRO A 295 -23.99 -2.87 -15.05
N TYR A 296 -23.42 -2.33 -13.98
CA TYR A 296 -23.22 -3.02 -12.70
C TYR A 296 -23.35 -2.04 -11.51
N GLU A 297 -23.29 -2.58 -10.28
CA GLU A 297 -23.38 -1.81 -9.05
C GLU A 297 -22.41 -0.62 -9.00
N ALA A 298 -22.70 0.41 -8.21
CA ALA A 298 -21.80 1.54 -8.07
C ALA A 298 -20.41 1.12 -7.57
N ASP A 299 -19.38 1.59 -8.26
CA ASP A 299 -17.98 1.52 -7.86
C ASP A 299 -17.45 2.90 -7.46
N ASP A 300 -16.41 2.90 -6.63
CA ASP A 300 -15.81 4.11 -6.07
C ASP A 300 -15.25 5.02 -7.17
N GLN A 301 -14.61 4.47 -8.20
CA GLN A 301 -14.08 5.28 -9.32
C GLN A 301 -15.18 6.04 -10.06
N SER A 302 -16.22 5.34 -10.51
CA SER A 302 -17.35 5.94 -11.22
C SER A 302 -18.06 6.97 -10.36
N ALA A 303 -18.26 6.69 -9.07
CA ALA A 303 -18.86 7.65 -8.14
C ALA A 303 -18.02 8.94 -8.01
N LEU A 304 -16.69 8.83 -7.99
CA LEU A 304 -15.81 9.99 -7.93
C LEU A 304 -15.86 10.80 -9.24
N VAL A 305 -15.84 10.14 -10.40
CA VAL A 305 -16.04 10.81 -11.70
C VAL A 305 -17.35 11.58 -11.69
N TYR A 306 -18.45 10.95 -11.25
CA TYR A 306 -19.76 11.57 -11.18
C TYR A 306 -19.75 12.81 -10.28
N LEU A 307 -19.17 12.72 -9.08
CA LEU A 307 -19.05 13.88 -8.18
C LEU A 307 -18.23 15.01 -8.80
N LEU A 308 -17.10 14.70 -9.44
CA LEU A 308 -16.27 15.71 -10.10
C LEU A 308 -17.02 16.36 -11.27
N ALA A 309 -17.68 15.57 -12.11
CA ALA A 309 -18.40 16.06 -13.29
C ALA A 309 -19.65 16.88 -12.93
N THR A 310 -20.43 16.45 -11.94
CA THR A 310 -21.71 17.08 -11.57
C THR A 310 -21.56 18.20 -10.54
N GLN A 311 -20.49 18.17 -9.73
CA GLN A 311 -20.22 19.16 -8.68
C GLN A 311 -18.85 19.83 -8.88
N ARG A 312 -18.46 20.11 -10.12
CA ARG A 312 -17.16 20.71 -10.47
C ARG A 312 -16.85 21.99 -9.67
N GLY A 313 -17.85 22.84 -9.45
CA GLY A 313 -17.68 24.06 -8.65
C GLY A 313 -17.30 23.80 -7.18
N ARG A 314 -17.64 22.62 -6.63
CA ARG A 314 -17.33 22.22 -5.26
C ARG A 314 -15.98 21.51 -5.14
N TRP A 315 -15.64 20.64 -6.10
CA TRP A 315 -14.49 19.74 -5.98
C TRP A 315 -13.36 20.01 -6.99
N GLY A 316 -13.69 20.52 -8.17
CA GLY A 316 -12.75 20.64 -9.29
C GLY A 316 -11.56 21.54 -8.98
N GLY A 317 -11.79 22.71 -8.36
CA GLY A 317 -10.71 23.66 -8.06
C GLY A 317 -9.66 23.17 -7.05
N LYS A 318 -9.88 22.03 -6.39
CA LYS A 318 -8.93 21.40 -5.47
C LYS A 318 -8.49 20.00 -5.93
N THR A 319 -8.92 19.57 -7.11
CA THR A 319 -8.56 18.31 -7.73
C THR A 319 -7.55 18.54 -8.84
N PHE A 320 -6.44 17.84 -8.80
CA PHE A 320 -5.43 17.82 -9.85
C PHE A 320 -5.53 16.52 -10.64
N LEU A 321 -5.72 16.62 -11.96
CA LEU A 321 -5.69 15.46 -12.86
C LEU A 321 -4.28 15.32 -13.43
N GLU A 322 -3.54 14.34 -12.93
CA GLU A 322 -2.15 14.05 -13.30
C GLU A 322 -2.10 13.15 -14.54
N GLY A 323 -1.41 13.63 -15.56
CA GLY A 323 -1.21 12.92 -16.82
C GLY A 323 0.23 12.97 -17.32
N SER A 324 1.17 13.57 -16.57
CA SER A 324 2.57 13.69 -17.00
C SER A 324 3.45 12.50 -16.62
N TYR A 325 2.98 11.63 -15.72
CA TYR A 325 3.64 10.39 -15.35
C TYR A 325 2.59 9.35 -14.92
N SER A 326 3.00 8.09 -14.81
CA SER A 326 2.10 6.96 -14.50
C SER A 326 1.81 6.85 -13.00
N LEU A 327 1.08 7.80 -12.42
CA LEU A 327 0.48 7.64 -11.08
C LEU A 327 -0.46 6.41 -11.06
N HIS A 328 -1.04 6.11 -12.22
CA HIS A 328 -1.61 4.84 -12.61
C HIS A 328 -1.12 4.52 -14.04
N GLY A 329 -0.60 3.30 -14.25
CA GLY A 329 -0.24 2.79 -15.57
C GLY A 329 -0.98 1.49 -15.86
N TYR A 330 -1.71 1.45 -16.98
CA TYR A 330 -2.48 0.27 -17.36
C TYR A 330 -1.55 -0.87 -17.79
N TRP A 331 -1.60 -1.99 -17.07
CA TRP A 331 -0.60 -3.05 -17.15
C TRP A 331 -0.43 -3.66 -18.56
N LEU A 332 -1.50 -3.77 -19.35
CA LEU A 332 -1.42 -4.35 -20.70
C LEU A 332 -0.50 -3.56 -21.63
N ASP A 333 -0.40 -2.25 -21.46
CA ASP A 333 0.43 -1.39 -22.30
C ASP A 333 1.89 -1.36 -21.83
N ILE A 334 2.19 -1.99 -20.69
CA ILE A 334 3.45 -1.86 -19.97
C ILE A 334 4.21 -3.19 -19.90
N VAL A 335 3.58 -4.26 -19.44
CA VAL A 335 4.31 -5.46 -18.95
C VAL A 335 5.15 -6.16 -20.01
N ASP A 336 4.77 -6.03 -21.28
CA ASP A 336 5.48 -6.65 -22.41
C ASP A 336 6.69 -5.80 -22.88
N ARG A 337 6.85 -4.58 -22.34
CA ARG A 337 7.94 -3.65 -22.67
C ARG A 337 9.07 -3.63 -21.64
N TYR A 338 8.96 -4.37 -20.54
CA TYR A 338 9.97 -4.31 -19.47
C TYR A 338 11.38 -4.68 -19.91
N GLU A 339 11.55 -5.63 -20.83
CA GLU A 339 12.87 -5.97 -21.37
C GLU A 339 13.47 -4.81 -22.18
N GLU A 340 12.65 -4.05 -22.90
CA GLU A 340 13.08 -2.83 -23.60
C GLU A 340 13.54 -1.77 -22.58
N MET A 341 12.71 -1.49 -21.58
CA MET A 341 13.01 -0.53 -20.51
C MET A 341 14.28 -0.92 -19.73
N ARG A 342 14.43 -2.20 -19.38
CA ARG A 342 15.62 -2.71 -18.68
C ARG A 342 16.91 -2.49 -19.48
N ARG A 343 16.86 -2.52 -20.82
CA ARG A 343 18.03 -2.26 -21.68
C ARG A 343 18.38 -0.78 -21.78
N SER A 344 17.38 0.10 -21.79
CA SER A 344 17.61 1.55 -21.88
C SER A 344 18.16 2.16 -20.58
N ARG A 345 17.98 1.49 -19.43
CA ARG A 345 18.51 1.88 -18.09
C ARG A 345 18.22 3.32 -17.70
N THR A 346 16.98 3.78 -17.87
CA THR A 346 16.58 5.15 -17.48
C THR A 346 15.41 5.17 -16.46
N PRO A 347 15.59 4.61 -15.25
CA PRO A 347 14.63 4.81 -14.15
C PRO A 347 14.60 6.29 -13.71
N GLY A 348 13.59 6.68 -12.94
CA GLY A 348 13.40 8.05 -12.45
C GLY A 348 12.62 8.97 -13.39
N ALA A 349 12.13 8.47 -14.52
CA ALA A 349 11.28 9.24 -15.44
C ALA A 349 9.80 9.20 -15.03
N GLY A 350 9.34 8.14 -14.37
CA GLY A 350 7.96 7.93 -13.90
C GLY A 350 6.86 7.82 -14.97
N GLY A 351 7.12 8.22 -16.21
CA GLY A 351 6.17 8.22 -17.34
C GLY A 351 6.35 7.06 -18.32
N GLU A 352 6.00 7.27 -19.59
CA GLU A 352 5.95 6.19 -20.60
C GLU A 352 7.27 5.42 -20.80
N ARG A 353 8.42 6.07 -20.59
CA ARG A 353 9.73 5.42 -20.69
C ARG A 353 10.02 4.46 -19.53
N TRP A 354 9.48 4.76 -18.35
CA TRP A 354 9.64 3.97 -17.14
C TRP A 354 8.50 4.31 -16.17
N PRO A 355 7.41 3.51 -16.14
CA PRO A 355 6.21 3.90 -15.42
C PRO A 355 6.41 3.80 -13.91
N LEU A 356 5.96 4.84 -13.18
CA LEU A 356 5.96 4.83 -11.71
C LEU A 356 5.12 3.67 -11.16
N VAL A 357 3.87 3.55 -11.61
CA VAL A 357 2.95 2.49 -11.19
C VAL A 357 2.56 1.64 -12.38
N THR A 358 2.68 0.32 -12.25
CA THR A 358 1.98 -0.65 -13.10
C THR A 358 0.79 -1.21 -12.32
N HIS A 359 -0.42 -0.97 -12.80
CA HIS A 359 -1.66 -1.29 -12.10
C HIS A 359 -2.45 -2.39 -12.85
N PHE A 360 -2.62 -3.53 -12.20
CA PHE A 360 -3.25 -4.74 -12.74
C PHE A 360 -4.78 -4.73 -12.64
N VAL A 361 -5.38 -3.61 -13.04
CA VAL A 361 -6.85 -3.44 -13.09
C VAL A 361 -7.48 -4.64 -13.82
N GLY A 362 -8.49 -5.24 -13.20
CA GLY A 362 -9.23 -6.38 -13.75
C GLY A 362 -8.59 -7.76 -13.51
N CYS A 363 -7.38 -7.86 -12.96
CA CYS A 363 -6.71 -9.14 -12.73
C CYS A 363 -7.18 -9.90 -11.49
N LYS A 364 -7.67 -9.20 -10.46
CA LYS A 364 -8.24 -9.77 -9.22
C LYS A 364 -7.39 -10.95 -8.67
N PRO A 365 -6.17 -10.70 -8.15
CA PRO A 365 -5.21 -11.76 -7.80
C PRO A 365 -5.75 -12.80 -6.81
N CYS A 366 -6.72 -12.42 -5.97
CA CYS A 366 -7.37 -13.31 -5.01
C CYS A 366 -8.59 -14.07 -5.53
N GLY A 367 -8.85 -13.98 -6.83
CA GLY A 367 -10.05 -14.49 -7.48
C GLY A 367 -11.24 -13.54 -7.37
N GLY A 368 -12.37 -13.99 -7.92
CA GLY A 368 -13.63 -13.25 -7.91
C GLY A 368 -14.39 -13.43 -9.24
N GLN A 369 -15.72 -13.34 -9.17
CA GLN A 369 -16.60 -13.52 -10.34
C GLN A 369 -16.45 -12.44 -11.43
N TYR A 370 -15.68 -11.38 -11.15
CA TYR A 370 -15.52 -10.19 -12.01
C TYR A 370 -14.09 -9.99 -12.52
N ALA A 371 -13.27 -11.04 -12.59
CA ALA A 371 -11.98 -10.96 -13.27
C ALA A 371 -12.17 -10.75 -14.78
N SER A 372 -11.46 -9.78 -15.36
CA SER A 372 -11.62 -9.39 -16.77
C SER A 372 -10.60 -10.07 -17.70
N TYR A 373 -9.57 -10.68 -17.13
CA TYR A 373 -8.45 -11.26 -17.88
C TYR A 373 -8.14 -12.67 -17.41
N ASP A 374 -7.44 -13.42 -18.26
CA ASP A 374 -6.91 -14.74 -17.93
C ASP A 374 -6.00 -14.66 -16.68
N ALA A 375 -6.32 -15.47 -15.67
CA ALA A 375 -5.62 -15.47 -14.39
C ALA A 375 -4.13 -15.79 -14.54
N ALA A 376 -3.76 -16.66 -15.49
CA ALA A 376 -2.36 -17.00 -15.71
C ALA A 376 -1.58 -15.85 -16.35
N ARG A 377 -2.17 -15.12 -17.31
CA ARG A 377 -1.57 -13.89 -17.88
C ARG A 377 -1.39 -12.82 -16.80
N CYS A 378 -2.42 -12.60 -15.98
CA CYS A 378 -2.36 -11.66 -14.87
C CYS A 378 -1.25 -12.01 -13.89
N ARG A 379 -1.19 -13.27 -13.42
CA ARG A 379 -0.14 -13.73 -12.50
C ARG A 379 1.25 -13.49 -13.08
N ARG A 380 1.50 -13.94 -14.31
CA ARG A 380 2.80 -13.74 -14.98
C ARG A 380 3.15 -12.26 -15.12
N GLY A 381 2.17 -11.42 -15.49
CA GLY A 381 2.36 -9.97 -15.58
C GLY A 381 2.76 -9.36 -14.24
N MET A 382 2.05 -9.72 -13.16
CA MET A 382 2.34 -9.25 -11.80
C MET A 382 3.72 -9.70 -11.33
N GLU A 383 4.07 -10.97 -11.52
CA GLU A 383 5.40 -11.50 -11.18
C GLU A 383 6.53 -10.75 -11.91
N ARG A 384 6.33 -10.47 -13.21
CA ARG A 384 7.28 -9.69 -14.02
C ARG A 384 7.42 -8.26 -13.51
N ALA A 385 6.31 -7.58 -13.21
CA ALA A 385 6.33 -6.22 -12.67
C ALA A 385 7.03 -6.17 -11.30
N LEU A 386 6.75 -7.15 -10.44
CA LEU A 386 7.40 -7.28 -9.13
C LEU A 386 8.91 -7.53 -9.27
N ASN A 387 9.33 -8.41 -10.18
CA ASN A 387 10.75 -8.66 -10.45
C ASN A 387 11.45 -7.44 -11.08
N PHE A 388 10.77 -6.74 -12.00
CA PHE A 388 11.29 -5.52 -12.62
C PHE A 388 11.53 -4.40 -11.60
N ALA A 389 10.62 -4.27 -10.64
CA ALA A 389 10.77 -3.37 -9.51
C ALA A 389 11.88 -3.83 -8.54
N ASP A 390 11.89 -5.11 -8.18
CA ASP A 390 12.82 -5.70 -7.22
C ASP A 390 14.28 -5.69 -7.75
N ASP A 391 14.50 -5.79 -9.06
CA ASP A 391 15.81 -5.61 -9.69
C ASP A 391 16.46 -4.26 -9.31
N GLN A 392 15.67 -3.19 -9.21
CA GLN A 392 16.19 -1.87 -8.81
C GLN A 392 16.66 -1.85 -7.34
N ILE A 393 16.04 -2.67 -6.48
CA ILE A 393 16.40 -2.82 -5.07
C ILE A 393 17.55 -3.81 -4.89
N LEU A 394 17.53 -4.95 -5.57
CA LEU A 394 18.56 -5.99 -5.48
C LEU A 394 19.92 -5.49 -6.00
N ARG A 395 19.92 -4.62 -7.01
CA ARG A 395 21.16 -4.04 -7.56
C ARG A 395 21.93 -3.23 -6.53
N LEU A 396 21.25 -2.64 -5.55
CA LEU A 396 21.89 -1.97 -4.41
C LEU A 396 22.82 -2.92 -3.66
N TYR A 397 22.45 -4.20 -3.61
CA TYR A 397 23.17 -5.26 -2.91
C TYR A 397 24.03 -6.12 -3.86
N GLY A 398 24.14 -5.75 -5.13
CA GLY A 398 24.96 -6.47 -6.12
C GLY A 398 24.28 -7.70 -6.73
N PHE A 399 22.96 -7.78 -6.69
CA PHE A 399 22.17 -8.86 -7.29
C PHE A 399 21.15 -8.32 -8.31
N GLU A 400 20.69 -9.19 -9.19
CA GLU A 400 19.48 -8.97 -9.99
C GLU A 400 18.85 -10.32 -10.34
N HIS A 401 17.57 -10.34 -10.68
CA HIS A 401 16.90 -11.54 -11.20
C HIS A 401 17.53 -11.97 -12.54
N GLU A 402 17.74 -13.28 -12.70
CA GLU A 402 18.30 -13.87 -13.92
C GLU A 402 17.46 -13.51 -15.16
N SER A 403 16.15 -13.48 -15.00
CA SER A 403 15.18 -12.90 -15.94
C SER A 403 13.95 -12.42 -15.17
N LEU A 404 13.09 -11.64 -15.82
CA LEU A 404 11.84 -11.16 -15.18
C LEU A 404 10.82 -12.29 -14.91
N ASN A 405 11.06 -13.50 -15.42
CA ASN A 405 10.14 -14.65 -15.32
C ASN A 405 10.54 -15.66 -14.23
N THR A 406 11.59 -15.38 -13.45
CA THR A 406 12.08 -16.28 -12.39
C THR A 406 12.33 -15.50 -11.10
N THR A 407 12.31 -16.20 -9.97
CA THR A 407 12.72 -15.67 -8.66
C THR A 407 14.21 -15.90 -8.38
N ALA A 408 14.90 -16.64 -9.25
CA ALA A 408 16.33 -16.87 -9.14
C ALA A 408 17.11 -15.57 -9.43
N VAL A 409 18.11 -15.30 -8.59
CA VAL A 409 18.95 -14.11 -8.68
C VAL A 409 20.39 -14.48 -8.99
N ARG A 410 21.06 -13.60 -9.72
CA ARG A 410 22.49 -13.68 -10.05
C ARG A 410 23.24 -12.46 -9.51
N ARG A 411 24.55 -12.62 -9.29
CA ARG A 411 25.43 -11.50 -8.96
C ARG A 411 25.67 -10.64 -10.20
N VAL A 412 25.67 -9.31 -10.01
CA VAL A 412 25.97 -8.34 -11.08
C VAL A 412 27.33 -7.66 -10.92
N ARG A 413 28.00 -7.86 -9.78
CA ARG A 413 29.36 -7.36 -9.51
C ARG A 413 30.13 -8.32 -8.61
N ASN A 414 31.46 -8.27 -8.71
CA ASN A 414 32.36 -9.00 -7.81
C ASN A 414 32.34 -8.39 -6.40
N GLU A 415 32.63 -9.20 -5.39
CA GLU A 415 32.83 -8.69 -4.03
C GLU A 415 34.10 -7.83 -3.99
N THR A 416 34.01 -6.66 -3.36
CA THR A 416 35.13 -5.75 -3.18
C THR A 416 35.56 -5.73 -1.71
N GLY A 417 36.85 -5.55 -1.44
CA GLY A 417 37.37 -5.30 -0.08
C GLY A 417 36.99 -3.92 0.46
N GLY A 418 36.45 -3.04 -0.39
CA GLY A 418 35.97 -1.69 -0.06
C GLY A 418 34.49 -1.52 -0.47
N PRO A 419 33.54 -1.98 0.37
CA PRO A 419 32.10 -1.93 0.03
C PRO A 419 31.50 -0.52 0.05
N LEU A 420 32.25 0.48 0.54
CA LEU A 420 31.86 1.89 0.59
C LEU A 420 32.39 2.70 -0.61
N ASP A 421 33.22 2.10 -1.46
CA ASP A 421 33.83 2.76 -2.62
C ASP A 421 32.90 2.75 -3.85
N ALA A 422 31.61 2.48 -3.66
CA ALA A 422 30.65 2.30 -4.74
C ALA A 422 30.42 3.62 -5.51
N GLU A 423 30.79 3.62 -6.80
CA GLU A 423 30.74 4.78 -7.71
C GLU A 423 29.35 5.07 -8.30
N ASP A 424 28.32 4.29 -7.95
CA ASP A 424 26.99 4.40 -8.56
C ASP A 424 26.10 5.38 -7.78
N GLU A 425 26.01 6.62 -8.29
CA GLU A 425 25.28 7.72 -7.66
C GLU A 425 23.77 7.46 -7.51
N GLU A 426 23.15 6.72 -8.43
CA GLU A 426 21.72 6.37 -8.35
C GLU A 426 21.48 5.33 -7.25
N ILE A 427 22.36 4.35 -7.15
CA ILE A 427 22.34 3.33 -6.08
C ILE A 427 22.57 3.96 -4.71
N ALA A 428 23.48 4.93 -4.60
CA ALA A 428 23.72 5.64 -3.35
C ALA A 428 22.50 6.44 -2.88
N ARG A 429 21.69 6.99 -3.79
CA ARG A 429 20.44 7.69 -3.43
C ARG A 429 19.40 6.76 -2.83
N LEU A 430 19.29 5.51 -3.30
CA LEU A 430 18.36 4.53 -2.71
C LEU A 430 18.85 3.97 -1.37
N LEU A 431 20.16 3.77 -1.22
CA LEU A 431 20.75 3.30 0.05
C LEU A 431 20.75 4.40 1.12
N HIS A 432 21.00 5.63 0.71
CA HIS A 432 21.11 6.78 1.59
C HIS A 432 20.33 7.97 1.02
N PRO A 433 18.99 7.97 1.10
CA PRO A 433 18.15 9.03 0.51
C PRO A 433 18.37 10.42 1.13
N THR A 434 18.97 10.50 2.32
CA THR A 434 19.38 11.76 2.96
C THR A 434 20.80 12.19 2.60
N PHE A 435 21.57 11.36 1.90
CA PHE A 435 22.95 11.63 1.51
C PHE A 435 22.95 12.57 0.32
N ARG A 436 23.65 13.70 0.49
CA ARG A 436 23.89 14.65 -0.59
C ARG A 436 25.32 14.44 -1.07
N PHE A 437 25.48 14.15 -2.36
CA PHE A 437 26.78 14.28 -3.02
C PHE A 437 27.24 15.74 -2.87
N ARG A 438 28.49 15.93 -2.44
CA ARG A 438 29.10 17.26 -2.28
C ARG A 438 29.60 17.79 -3.59
#